data_AF-A0A6G3WZG6-F1
#
_entry.id   AF-A0A6G3WZG6-F1
#
_cell.length_a   1.000
_cell.length_b   1.000
_cell.length_c   1.000
_cell.angle_alpha   90.00
_cell.angle_beta   90.00
_cell.angle_gamma   90.00
#
_symmetry.space_group_name_H-M   'P 1'
#
loop_
_entity.id
_entity.type
_entity.pdbx_description
1 polymer ?
#
loop_
_entity_poly.entity_id
_entity_poly.type
_entity_poly.pdbx_seq_one_letter_code
_entity_poly.pdbx_strand_id
1 'polypeptide(L)'
;RVLHSGPPEGLARVPESATRRFLFEEGPAPVREPRVPTGWIRLSGVERHNVRGVDAAFPLGVFTAVTGVSGSGKSTLVGQVLAGVLADR
;
A
#
# COMPACT_ATOMS: atom_id res chain seq x y z
N ARG A 1 -25.51 -9.09 13.28
CA ARG A 1 -25.33 -9.97 14.46
C ARG A 1 -23.88 -9.85 14.94
N VAL A 2 -23.64 -9.91 16.25
CA VAL A 2 -22.28 -10.01 16.79
C VAL A 2 -21.84 -11.46 16.73
N LEU A 3 -20.71 -11.76 16.09
CA LEU A 3 -20.18 -13.13 15.97
C LEU A 3 -19.31 -13.54 17.16
N HIS A 4 -18.61 -12.57 17.77
CA HIS A 4 -17.75 -12.77 18.93
C HIS A 4 -17.62 -11.46 19.71
N SER A 5 -17.54 -11.54 21.04
CA SER A 5 -17.23 -10.43 21.93
C SER A 5 -16.47 -10.97 23.14
N GLY A 6 -15.18 -10.64 23.23
CA GLY A 6 -14.28 -11.15 24.26
C GLY A 6 -12.82 -11.11 23.79
N PRO A 7 -11.89 -11.77 24.50
CA PRO A 7 -10.49 -11.85 24.11
C PRO A 7 -10.30 -12.39 22.68
N PRO A 8 -9.27 -11.92 21.93
CA PRO A 8 -9.05 -12.32 20.54
C PRO A 8 -8.95 -13.84 20.35
N GLU A 9 -8.36 -14.55 21.30
CA GLU A 9 -8.16 -16.01 21.24
C GLU A 9 -9.48 -16.78 21.14
N GLY A 10 -10.57 -16.21 21.68
CA GLY A 10 -11.91 -16.79 21.56
C GLY A 10 -12.42 -16.81 20.12
N LEU A 11 -11.99 -15.86 19.28
CA LEU A 11 -12.40 -15.77 17.88
C LEU A 11 -11.90 -16.96 17.05
N ALA A 12 -10.82 -17.63 17.48
CA ALA A 12 -10.29 -18.85 16.85
C ALA A 12 -11.34 -19.97 16.76
N ARG A 13 -12.35 -19.97 17.65
CA ARG A 13 -13.39 -21.01 17.75
C ARG A 13 -14.69 -20.65 17.02
N VAL A 14 -14.75 -19.52 16.31
CA VAL A 14 -15.95 -19.02 15.62
C VAL A 14 -15.84 -19.27 14.11
N PRO A 15 -16.37 -20.38 13.57
CA PRO A 15 -16.14 -20.80 12.18
C PRO A 15 -16.73 -19.84 11.14
N GLU A 16 -17.77 -19.08 11.47
CA GLU A 16 -18.40 -18.10 10.58
C GLU A 16 -17.61 -16.78 10.47
N SER A 17 -16.57 -16.59 11.28
CA SER A 17 -15.76 -15.36 11.26
C SER A 17 -14.75 -15.37 10.11
N ALA A 18 -14.89 -14.45 9.16
CA ALA A 18 -13.86 -14.24 8.14
C ALA A 18 -12.53 -13.79 8.75
N THR A 19 -12.56 -12.95 9.79
CA THR A 19 -11.37 -12.45 10.49
C THR A 19 -10.58 -13.57 11.14
N ARG A 20 -11.24 -14.61 11.63
CA ARG A 20 -10.59 -15.82 12.17
C ARG A 20 -9.58 -16.39 11.18
N ARG A 21 -9.97 -16.47 9.90
CA ARG A 21 -9.14 -17.03 8.84
C ARG A 21 -7.83 -16.24 8.67
N PHE A 22 -7.89 -14.91 8.73
CA PHE A 22 -6.69 -14.08 8.57
C PHE A 22 -5.83 -13.98 9.84
N LEU A 23 -6.42 -14.17 11.02
CA LEU A 23 -5.73 -13.99 12.30
C LEU A 23 -5.10 -15.29 12.83
N PHE A 24 -5.71 -16.45 12.55
CA PHE A 24 -5.32 -17.73 13.15
C PHE A 24 -5.05 -18.85 12.16
N GLU A 25 -5.48 -18.73 10.90
CA GLU A 25 -5.14 -19.74 9.89
C GLU A 25 -3.86 -19.29 9.18
N GLU A 26 -2.83 -20.12 9.26
CA GLU A 26 -1.61 -19.91 8.49
C GLU A 26 -1.83 -20.43 7.07
N GLY A 27 -1.69 -19.54 6.09
CA GLY A 27 -1.69 -19.89 4.68
C GLY A 27 -0.71 -18.98 3.96
N PRO A 28 0.02 -19.48 2.95
CA PRO A 28 0.89 -18.62 2.16
C PRO A 28 0.05 -17.51 1.53
N ALA A 29 0.54 -16.27 1.64
CA ALA A 29 -0.02 -15.20 0.85
C ALA A 29 0.06 -15.62 -0.64
N PRO A 30 -1.00 -15.36 -1.43
CA PRO A 30 -0.98 -15.73 -2.84
C PRO A 30 0.20 -15.04 -3.54
N VAL A 31 1.11 -15.84 -4.10
CA VAL A 31 2.21 -15.34 -4.93
C VAL A 31 1.61 -14.84 -6.23
N ARG A 32 2.01 -13.63 -6.64
CA ARG A 32 1.61 -13.04 -7.92
C ARG A 32 2.84 -12.78 -8.76
N GLU A 33 2.80 -13.17 -10.02
CA GLU A 33 3.83 -12.77 -10.99
C GLU A 33 3.70 -11.27 -11.29
N PRO A 34 4.76 -10.47 -11.10
CA PRO A 34 4.74 -9.06 -11.44
C PRO A 34 4.57 -8.85 -12.95
N ARG A 35 3.73 -7.88 -13.33
CA ARG A 35 3.58 -7.47 -14.73
C ARG A 35 4.83 -6.71 -15.21
N VAL A 36 5.12 -6.79 -16.50
CA VAL A 36 6.19 -6.02 -17.14
C VAL A 36 5.73 -4.56 -17.32
N PRO A 37 6.54 -3.55 -16.91
CA PRO A 37 6.23 -2.15 -17.13
C PRO A 37 6.15 -1.76 -18.62
N THR A 38 5.20 -0.91 -18.96
CA THR A 38 5.05 -0.35 -20.32
C THR A 38 5.75 1.00 -20.51
N GLY A 39 6.27 1.58 -19.42
CA GLY A 39 6.89 2.91 -19.39
C GLY A 39 7.20 3.35 -17.97
N TRP A 40 7.67 4.60 -17.82
CA TRP A 40 8.07 5.16 -16.53
C TRP A 40 7.74 6.64 -16.43
N ILE A 41 7.26 7.08 -15.26
CA ILE A 41 7.23 8.47 -14.83
C ILE A 41 8.45 8.72 -13.96
N ARG A 42 9.20 9.79 -14.22
CA ARG A 42 10.35 10.20 -13.41
C ARG A 42 10.07 11.54 -12.76
N LEU A 43 10.32 11.62 -11.47
CA LEU A 43 10.33 12.83 -10.68
C LEU A 43 11.76 13.07 -10.23
N SER A 44 12.22 14.32 -10.29
CA SER A 44 13.59 14.68 -9.92
C SER A 44 13.58 15.89 -9.00
N GLY A 45 14.43 15.86 -7.96
CA GLY A 45 14.60 16.95 -7.01
C GLY A 45 13.31 17.30 -6.26
N VAL A 46 12.46 16.32 -5.93
CA VAL A 46 11.17 16.59 -5.29
C VAL A 46 11.38 17.17 -3.90
N GLU A 47 10.90 18.40 -3.72
CA GLU A 47 10.87 19.09 -2.43
C GLU A 47 9.45 19.54 -2.10
N ARG A 48 8.86 18.91 -1.07
CA ARG A 48 7.54 19.29 -0.57
C ARG A 48 7.28 18.71 0.82
N HIS A 49 6.92 19.56 1.78
CA HIS A 49 6.70 19.18 3.18
C HIS A 49 7.86 18.34 3.75
N ASN A 50 7.64 17.05 4.01
CA ASN A 50 8.62 16.13 4.57
C ASN A 50 9.52 15.49 3.50
N VAL A 51 9.22 15.69 2.21
CA VAL A 51 10.03 15.20 1.09
C VAL A 51 11.11 16.25 0.80
N ARG A 52 12.38 15.84 0.83
CA ARG A 52 13.55 16.72 0.70
C ARG A 52 14.50 16.16 -0.37
N GLY A 53 14.52 16.77 -1.55
CA GLY A 53 15.44 16.45 -2.65
C GLY A 53 15.32 15.01 -3.17
N VAL A 54 14.10 14.47 -3.24
CA VAL A 54 13.91 13.05 -3.62
C VAL A 54 13.77 12.89 -5.12
N ASP A 55 14.59 12.01 -5.69
CA ASP A 55 14.40 11.46 -7.04
C ASP A 55 13.60 10.16 -6.96
N ALA A 56 12.57 10.00 -7.80
CA ALA A 56 11.72 8.82 -7.81
C ALA A 56 11.26 8.45 -9.23
N ALA A 57 11.12 7.15 -9.49
CA ALA A 57 10.58 6.65 -10.75
C ALA A 57 9.45 5.65 -10.50
N PHE A 58 8.33 5.84 -11.19
CA PHE A 58 7.13 5.01 -11.08
C PHE A 58 6.88 4.27 -12.40
N PRO A 59 6.83 2.92 -12.39
CA PRO A 59 6.55 2.15 -13.59
C PRO A 59 5.06 2.26 -13.99
N LEU A 60 4.81 2.35 -15.29
CA LEU A 60 3.49 2.40 -15.89
C LEU A 60 2.98 1.01 -16.28
N GLY A 61 1.65 0.84 -16.29
CA GLY A 61 1.00 -0.42 -16.66
C GLY A 61 1.08 -1.51 -15.58
N VAL A 62 1.60 -1.19 -14.39
CA VAL A 62 1.80 -2.15 -13.30
C VAL A 62 1.31 -1.58 -11.97
N PHE A 63 1.12 -2.45 -10.98
CA PHE A 63 0.74 -2.04 -9.63
C PHE A 63 2.00 -1.66 -8.84
N THR A 64 2.03 -0.44 -8.30
CA THR A 64 3.12 0.06 -7.47
C THR A 64 2.60 0.35 -6.06
N ALA A 65 3.20 -0.27 -5.05
CA ALA A 65 2.94 0.04 -3.65
C ALA A 65 4.04 0.96 -3.10
N VAL A 66 3.67 2.15 -2.63
CA VAL A 66 4.60 3.07 -1.95
C VAL A 66 4.44 2.89 -0.44
N THR A 67 5.46 2.32 0.21
CA THR A 67 5.43 1.94 1.63
C THR A 67 6.48 2.70 2.45
N GLY A 68 6.42 2.57 3.77
CA GLY A 68 7.30 3.27 4.71
C GLY A 68 6.57 3.78 5.95
N VAL A 69 7.32 4.18 6.98
CA VAL A 69 6.79 4.61 8.30
C VAL A 69 5.83 5.79 8.20
N SER A 70 4.91 5.92 9.16
CA SER A 70 4.02 7.09 9.22
C SER A 70 4.83 8.39 9.27
N GLY A 71 4.39 9.42 8.54
CA GLY A 71 5.10 10.71 8.46
C GLY A 71 6.26 10.79 7.45
N SER A 72 6.68 9.68 6.84
CA SER A 72 7.84 9.65 5.91
C SER A 72 7.66 10.37 4.56
N GLY A 73 6.51 11.01 4.33
CA GLY A 73 6.24 11.77 3.09
C GLY A 73 5.58 11.00 1.94
N LYS A 74 5.18 9.73 2.13
CA LYS A 74 4.49 8.93 1.07
C LYS A 74 3.26 9.61 0.47
N SER A 75 2.36 10.10 1.32
CA SER A 75 1.14 10.77 0.87
C SER A 75 1.45 12.09 0.16
N THR A 76 2.51 12.79 0.55
CA THR A 76 3.00 13.97 -0.16
C THR A 76 3.54 13.59 -1.54
N LEU A 77 4.40 12.57 -1.62
CA LEU A 77 5.00 12.13 -2.87
C LEU A 77 3.95 11.64 -3.88
N VAL A 78 3.02 10.80 -3.46
CA VAL A 78 2.01 10.21 -4.36
C VAL A 78 0.82 11.15 -4.57
N GLY A 79 0.19 11.59 -3.48
CA GLY A 79 -1.09 12.28 -3.54
C GLY A 79 -1.01 13.76 -3.89
N GLN A 80 0.14 14.39 -3.72
CA GLN A 80 0.32 15.81 -4.06
C GLN A 80 1.28 15.99 -5.24
N VAL A 81 2.50 15.46 -5.13
CA VAL A 81 3.52 15.68 -6.17
C VAL A 81 3.19 14.92 -7.45
N LEU A 82 3.11 13.58 -7.37
CA LEU A 82 2.84 12.76 -8.56
C LEU A 82 1.46 13.08 -9.17
N ALA A 83 0.43 13.20 -8.33
CA ALA A 83 -0.91 13.56 -8.79
C ALA A 83 -0.96 14.94 -9.46
N GLY A 84 -0.26 15.95 -8.92
CA GLY A 84 -0.17 17.28 -9.52
C GLY A 84 0.49 17.24 -10.90
N VAL A 85 1.63 16.56 -11.03
CA VAL A 85 2.33 16.40 -12.32
C VAL A 85 1.46 15.71 -13.38
N LEU A 86 0.58 14.79 -12.96
CA LEU A 86 -0.34 14.10 -13.86
C LEU A 86 -1.56 14.94 -14.23
N ALA A 87 -2.01 15.84 -13.36
CA ALA A 87 -3.15 16.72 -13.62
C ALA A 87 -2.80 17.89 -14.56
N ASP A 88 -1.52 18.29 -14.60
CA ASP A 88 -1.01 19.35 -15.47
C ASP A 88 -0.70 18.88 -16.91
N ARG A 89 -1.04 17.62 -17.25
CA ARG A 89 -0.85 17.01 -18.57
C ARG A 89 -2.18 16.71 -19.25
#